data_AF-A0A8G1VWB0-F1
#
_entry.id   AF-A0A8G1VWB0-F1
#
_cell.length_a   1.000
_cell.length_b   1.000
_cell.length_c   1.000
_cell.angle_alpha   90.00
_cell.angle_beta   90.00
_cell.angle_gamma   90.00
#
_symmetry.space_group_name_H-M   'P 1'
#
loop_
_entity.id
_entity.type
_entity.pdbx_description
1 polymer ?
#
loop_
_entity_poly.entity_id
_entity_poly.type
_entity_poly.pdbx_seq_one_letter_code
_entity_poly.pdbx_strand_id
1 'polypeptide(L)'
;ALKWQSQEMGGLPSMAEIWKTGSADLSRRFAQAKKAAIDGKVATVTVLGVDLVDVEMLDRGEIKNRDLDYTSFAHTFVVAVGREGFRVYTAWRAQGHRFDQVLGNGGSRLRSWAESRSFLRSFGRLCRAQKKWSPELNSAYLECFGIDLDSICGEGRPKLPIVPVYRPWVRIFEINDVKVEHIRKFTWDGSTPQKS
;
A
#
# COMPACT_ATOMS: atom_id res chain seq x y z
N ALA A 1 20.53 -7.08 0.40
CA ALA A 1 19.14 -7.53 0.15
C ALA A 1 18.19 -6.63 0.92
N LEU A 2 17.31 -5.88 0.23
CA LEU A 2 16.28 -5.08 0.91
C LEU A 2 15.42 -6.01 1.77
N LYS A 3 15.66 -6.00 3.08
CA LYS A 3 14.74 -6.54 4.06
C LYS A 3 13.54 -5.60 4.06
N TRP A 4 12.51 -5.95 3.30
CA TRP A 4 11.21 -5.33 3.43
C TRP A 4 10.75 -5.52 4.88
N GLN A 5 10.78 -4.43 5.64
CA GLN A 5 10.28 -4.38 7.01
C GLN A 5 8.74 -4.34 6.95
N SER A 6 8.06 -5.29 6.27
CA SER A 6 6.60 -5.28 6.20
C SER A 6 5.91 -5.57 7.55
N GLN A 7 6.67 -5.65 8.65
CA GLN A 7 6.12 -5.53 10.00
C GLN A 7 6.22 -4.10 10.54
N GLU A 8 7.20 -3.27 10.12
CA GLU A 8 7.47 -1.94 10.72
C GLU A 8 8.15 -0.88 9.80
N MET A 9 8.07 -0.94 8.47
CA MET A 9 8.65 0.12 7.62
C MET A 9 7.71 1.32 7.55
N GLY A 10 7.87 2.20 8.54
CA GLY A 10 7.10 3.44 8.73
C GLY A 10 6.36 3.51 10.06
N GLY A 11 6.37 2.42 10.86
CA GLY A 11 5.47 2.23 11.99
C GLY A 11 4.02 2.14 11.50
N LEU A 12 3.23 1.21 12.04
CA LEU A 12 1.79 1.41 12.00
C LEU A 12 1.51 2.82 12.57
N PRO A 13 0.68 3.64 11.92
CA PRO A 13 0.39 4.98 12.41
C PRO A 13 -0.16 4.87 13.84
N SER A 14 0.30 5.74 14.74
CA SER A 14 -0.26 5.76 16.10
C SER A 14 -1.69 6.30 16.09
N MET A 15 -2.52 5.95 17.08
CA MET A 15 -3.86 6.55 17.20
C MET A 15 -3.79 8.09 17.32
N ALA A 16 -2.74 8.62 17.95
CA ALA A 16 -2.49 10.06 18.00
C ALA A 16 -2.24 10.69 16.63
N GLU A 17 -1.55 9.99 15.72
CA GLU A 17 -1.35 10.43 14.33
C GLU A 17 -2.68 10.41 13.57
N ILE A 18 -3.42 9.30 13.67
CA ILE A 18 -4.72 9.10 13.00
C ILE A 18 -5.73 10.16 13.42
N TRP A 19 -5.80 10.51 14.71
CA TRP A 19 -6.74 11.55 15.18
C TRP A 19 -6.36 12.95 14.72
N LYS A 20 -5.06 13.23 14.58
CA LYS A 20 -4.57 14.54 14.13
C LYS A 20 -4.63 14.70 12.62
N THR A 21 -4.62 13.61 11.86
CA THR A 21 -4.52 13.63 10.40
C THR A 21 -5.69 12.88 9.77
N GLY A 22 -6.49 13.58 8.98
CA GLY A 22 -7.55 12.95 8.20
C GLY A 22 -6.98 11.94 7.20
N SER A 23 -7.78 10.95 6.82
CA SER A 23 -7.40 9.97 5.81
C SER A 23 -7.05 10.68 4.50
N ALA A 24 -5.90 10.36 3.92
CA ALA A 24 -5.43 10.94 2.68
C ALA A 24 -6.26 10.48 1.47
N ASP A 25 -6.32 11.32 0.44
CA ASP A 25 -6.99 11.03 -0.83
C ASP A 25 -5.97 10.66 -1.92
N LEU A 26 -5.85 9.36 -2.18
CA LEU A 26 -4.96 8.84 -3.22
C LEU A 26 -5.37 9.29 -4.62
N SER A 27 -6.66 9.43 -4.90
CA SER A 27 -7.14 9.84 -6.23
C SER A 27 -6.70 11.27 -6.54
N ARG A 28 -6.82 12.16 -5.56
CA ARG A 28 -6.34 13.55 -5.68
C ARG A 28 -4.83 13.61 -5.88
N ARG A 29 -4.06 12.88 -5.06
CA ARG A 29 -2.58 12.86 -5.16
C ARG A 29 -2.11 12.25 -6.48
N PHE A 30 -2.74 11.17 -6.91
CA PHE A 30 -2.46 10.55 -8.21
C PHE A 30 -2.74 11.51 -9.37
N ALA A 31 -3.86 12.25 -9.33
CA ALA A 31 -4.19 13.23 -10.37
C ALA A 31 -3.13 14.35 -10.46
N GLN A 32 -2.64 14.83 -9.31
CA GLN A 32 -1.56 15.82 -9.25
C GLN A 32 -0.25 15.27 -9.82
N ALA A 33 0.14 14.06 -9.41
CA ALA A 33 1.32 13.36 -9.91
C ALA A 33 1.24 13.12 -11.44
N LYS A 34 0.07 12.68 -11.92
CA LYS A 34 -0.19 12.49 -13.36
C LYS A 34 -0.06 13.80 -14.13
N LYS A 35 -0.63 14.89 -13.61
CA LYS A 35 -0.52 16.22 -14.22
C LYS A 35 0.95 16.65 -14.34
N ALA A 36 1.72 16.53 -13.26
CA ALA A 36 3.14 16.86 -13.27
C ALA A 36 3.95 16.00 -14.26
N ALA A 37 3.60 14.72 -14.41
CA ALA A 37 4.26 13.79 -15.31
C ALA A 37 3.97 14.07 -16.81
N ILE A 38 2.79 14.62 -17.14
CA ILE A 38 2.34 14.86 -18.52
C ILE A 38 2.63 16.30 -18.98
N ASP A 39 2.34 17.29 -18.12
CA ASP A 39 2.36 18.72 -18.50
C ASP A 39 3.77 19.32 -18.47
N GLY A 40 4.73 18.65 -17.84
CA GLY A 40 6.10 19.12 -17.71
C GLY A 40 6.89 19.11 -19.02
N LYS A 41 7.73 20.13 -19.24
CA LYS A 41 8.74 20.12 -20.32
C LYS A 41 9.77 18.99 -20.13
N VAL A 42 10.04 18.62 -18.88
CA VAL A 42 10.92 17.51 -18.49
C VAL A 42 10.06 16.42 -17.87
N ALA A 43 10.28 15.16 -18.27
CA ALA A 43 9.56 14.03 -17.68
C ALA A 43 9.92 13.91 -16.19
N THR A 44 8.93 14.06 -15.33
CA THR A 44 9.06 13.87 -13.88
C THR A 44 8.44 12.54 -13.48
N VAL A 45 9.00 11.91 -12.45
CA VAL A 45 8.44 10.72 -11.83
C VAL A 45 8.09 11.07 -10.39
N THR A 46 6.84 10.86 -10.02
CA THR A 46 6.38 11.02 -8.63
C THR A 46 6.14 9.65 -8.03
N VAL A 47 6.66 9.42 -6.83
CA VAL A 47 6.46 8.17 -6.10
C VAL A 47 5.61 8.44 -4.87
N LEU A 48 4.50 7.70 -4.75
CA LEU A 48 3.57 7.75 -3.64
C LEU A 48 3.70 6.46 -2.83
N GLY A 49 4.28 6.53 -1.63
CA GLY A 49 4.16 5.46 -0.64
C GLY A 49 2.81 5.55 0.04
N VAL A 50 2.04 4.47 0.05
CA VAL A 50 0.66 4.44 0.53
C VAL A 50 0.51 3.38 1.60
N ASP A 51 0.03 3.77 2.77
CA ASP A 51 -0.42 2.84 3.81
C ASP A 51 -1.95 2.87 3.84
N LEU A 52 -2.57 1.72 3.65
CA LEU A 52 -3.98 1.51 3.90
C LEU A 52 -4.12 0.63 5.14
N VAL A 53 -4.63 1.20 6.22
CA VAL A 53 -4.73 0.52 7.53
C VAL A 53 -6.14 0.55 8.05
N ASP A 54 -6.51 -0.51 8.76
CA ASP A 54 -7.72 -0.55 9.57
C ASP A 54 -7.40 -0.06 10.99
N VAL A 55 -7.94 1.11 11.32
CA VAL A 55 -7.69 1.75 12.63
C VAL A 55 -8.44 1.06 13.75
N GLU A 56 -9.44 0.23 13.46
CA GLU A 56 -10.13 -0.56 14.49
C GLU A 56 -9.16 -1.52 15.18
N MET A 57 -8.22 -2.11 14.45
CA MET A 57 -7.22 -3.00 15.02
C MET A 57 -6.12 -2.26 15.77
N LEU A 58 -5.82 -1.02 15.39
CA LEU A 58 -4.90 -0.17 16.14
C LEU A 58 -5.52 0.24 17.48
N ASP A 59 -6.78 0.65 17.47
CA ASP A 59 -7.56 0.94 18.68
C ASP A 59 -7.67 -0.30 19.59
N ARG A 60 -7.94 -1.48 19.02
CA ARG A 60 -7.97 -2.76 19.75
C ARG A 60 -6.61 -3.17 20.29
N GLY A 61 -5.52 -2.93 19.55
CA GLY A 61 -4.17 -3.27 19.98
C GLY A 61 -3.65 -2.37 21.10
N GLU A 62 -3.97 -1.07 21.06
CA GLU A 62 -3.64 -0.13 22.15
C GLU A 62 -4.44 -0.41 23.42
N ILE A 63 -5.70 -0.84 23.27
CA ILE A 63 -6.54 -1.29 24.38
C ILE A 63 -6.25 -2.77 24.65
N LYS A 64 -5.27 -3.06 25.53
CA LYS A 64 -4.76 -4.40 25.94
C LYS A 64 -5.80 -5.47 26.39
N ASN A 65 -7.11 -5.22 26.23
CA ASN A 65 -8.21 -6.00 26.75
C ASN A 65 -9.33 -6.27 25.72
N ARG A 66 -9.08 -6.09 24.42
CA ARG A 66 -10.02 -6.48 23.35
C ARG A 66 -9.57 -7.75 22.65
N ASP A 67 -10.56 -8.50 22.19
CA ASP A 67 -10.43 -9.73 21.40
C ASP A 67 -9.42 -9.57 20.24
N LEU A 68 -8.36 -10.37 20.28
CA LEU A 68 -7.27 -10.43 19.30
C LEU A 68 -7.45 -11.56 18.28
N ASP A 69 -8.60 -12.25 18.27
CA ASP A 69 -8.91 -13.37 17.37
C ASP A 69 -9.23 -12.90 15.92
N TYR A 70 -8.70 -11.74 15.53
CA TYR A 70 -8.91 -11.13 14.22
C TYR A 70 -7.58 -10.77 13.54
N THR A 71 -7.57 -10.89 12.21
CA THR A 71 -6.48 -10.39 11.37
C THR A 71 -6.70 -8.89 11.11
N SER A 72 -5.63 -8.11 11.28
CA SER A 72 -5.60 -6.70 10.88
C SER A 72 -5.35 -6.52 9.40
N PHE A 73 -6.08 -5.58 8.81
CA PHE A 73 -5.85 -5.12 7.44
C PHE A 73 -4.89 -3.94 7.47
N ALA A 74 -3.61 -4.20 7.22
CA ALA A 74 -2.59 -3.18 7.01
C ALA A 74 -1.81 -3.53 5.75
N HIS A 75 -1.92 -2.68 4.73
CA HIS A 75 -1.25 -2.88 3.45
C HIS A 75 -0.48 -1.63 3.05
N THR A 76 0.84 -1.79 2.94
CA THR A 76 1.74 -0.76 2.42
C THR A 76 2.13 -1.10 0.99
N PHE A 77 1.96 -0.15 0.08
CA PHE A 77 2.35 -0.28 -1.32
C PHE A 77 2.85 1.05 -1.87
N VAL A 78 3.49 1.00 -3.03
CA VAL A 78 4.06 2.19 -3.69
C VAL A 78 3.44 2.36 -5.06
N VAL A 79 3.02 3.58 -5.39
CA VAL A 79 2.57 3.97 -6.73
C VAL A 79 3.61 4.89 -7.35
N ALA A 80 4.25 4.45 -8.42
CA ALA A 80 5.14 5.29 -9.20
C ALA A 80 4.40 5.81 -10.43
N VAL A 81 4.32 7.13 -10.58
CA VAL A 81 3.61 7.81 -11.67
C VAL A 81 4.63 8.53 -12.54
N GLY A 82 4.65 8.20 -13.83
CA GLY A 82 5.53 8.80 -14.82
C GLY A 82 4.78 9.09 -16.12
N ARG A 83 5.45 9.68 -17.11
CA ARG A 83 4.81 10.16 -18.35
C ARG A 83 4.04 9.08 -19.11
N GLU A 84 4.55 7.85 -19.09
CA GLU A 84 4.02 6.71 -19.86
C GLU A 84 2.86 5.99 -19.15
N GLY A 85 2.62 6.27 -17.86
CA GLY A 85 1.63 5.56 -17.06
C GLY A 85 2.04 5.47 -15.59
N PHE A 86 1.66 4.37 -14.95
CA PHE A 86 1.98 4.15 -13.55
C PHE A 86 2.33 2.69 -13.25
N ARG A 87 3.04 2.47 -12.15
CA ARG A 87 3.34 1.14 -11.61
C ARG A 87 2.88 1.06 -10.17
N VAL A 88 2.44 -0.11 -9.75
CA VAL A 88 2.06 -0.40 -8.37
C VAL A 88 2.98 -1.49 -7.86
N TYR A 89 3.81 -1.14 -6.88
CA TYR A 89 4.72 -2.05 -6.21
C TYR A 89 4.12 -2.44 -4.88
N THR A 90 3.88 -3.73 -4.68
CA THR A 90 3.37 -4.27 -3.43
C THR A 90 4.19 -5.51 -3.06
N ALA A 91 4.24 -5.81 -1.77
CA ALA A 91 4.69 -7.09 -1.27
C ALA A 91 3.91 -7.41 0.01
N TRP A 92 3.49 -8.66 0.16
CA TRP A 92 2.86 -9.13 1.39
C TRP A 92 3.61 -10.34 1.91
N ARG A 93 4.32 -10.21 3.05
CA ARG A 93 5.03 -11.34 3.67
C ARG A 93 4.12 -12.17 4.58
N ALA A 94 4.53 -13.43 4.74
CA ALA A 94 3.91 -14.57 5.41
C ALA A 94 3.11 -15.51 4.49
N GLN A 95 2.21 -15.00 3.64
CA GLN A 95 1.39 -15.83 2.73
C GLN A 95 1.04 -15.17 1.37
N GLY A 96 1.58 -13.98 1.09
CA GLY A 96 1.51 -13.33 -0.22
C GLY A 96 2.81 -13.48 -1.02
N HIS A 97 2.84 -12.88 -2.21
CA HIS A 97 4.03 -12.90 -3.05
C HIS A 97 5.17 -12.09 -2.39
N ARG A 98 6.36 -12.70 -2.27
CA ARG A 98 7.58 -11.94 -1.98
C ARG A 98 7.76 -10.86 -3.07
N PHE A 99 8.39 -9.74 -2.73
CA PHE A 99 8.59 -8.66 -3.70
C PHE A 99 9.23 -9.15 -5.01
N ASP A 100 10.25 -10.02 -4.93
CA ASP A 100 10.88 -10.64 -6.10
C ASP A 100 9.91 -11.50 -6.93
N GLN A 101 8.98 -12.21 -6.30
CA GLN A 101 7.94 -12.98 -6.99
C GLN A 101 6.89 -12.07 -7.62
N VAL A 102 6.51 -10.98 -6.95
CA VAL A 102 5.65 -9.93 -7.53
C VAL A 102 6.32 -9.38 -8.78
N LEU A 103 7.61 -9.05 -8.73
CA LEU A 103 8.34 -8.56 -9.90
C LEU A 103 8.40 -9.60 -11.02
N GLY A 104 8.74 -10.86 -10.70
CA GLY A 104 8.84 -11.96 -11.66
C GLY A 104 7.52 -12.30 -12.36
N ASN A 105 6.39 -12.15 -11.67
CA ASN A 105 5.05 -12.38 -12.23
C ASN A 105 4.47 -11.14 -12.96
N GLY A 106 5.30 -10.15 -13.28
CA GLY A 106 4.85 -8.94 -13.97
C GLY A 106 4.09 -7.96 -13.06
N GLY A 107 4.16 -8.10 -11.74
CA GLY A 107 3.56 -7.18 -10.78
C GLY A 107 4.15 -5.76 -10.81
N SER A 108 5.31 -5.57 -11.45
CA SER A 108 5.84 -4.24 -11.78
C SER A 108 5.42 -3.70 -13.15
N ARG A 109 4.49 -4.37 -13.86
CA ARG A 109 4.06 -3.96 -15.20
C ARG A 109 3.62 -2.49 -15.21
N LEU A 110 4.05 -1.78 -16.26
CA LEU A 110 3.54 -0.46 -16.56
C LEU A 110 2.05 -0.54 -16.89
N ARG A 111 1.22 0.12 -16.07
CA ARG A 111 -0.22 0.24 -16.23
C ARG A 111 -0.53 1.55 -16.98
N SER A 112 -1.48 1.47 -17.90
CA SER A 112 -1.94 2.59 -18.72
C SER A 112 -2.80 3.58 -17.94
N TRP A 113 -2.99 4.78 -18.48
CA TRP A 113 -3.91 5.75 -17.91
C TRP A 113 -5.37 5.28 -17.89
N ALA A 114 -5.78 4.41 -18.82
CA ALA A 114 -7.11 3.83 -18.82
C ALA A 114 -7.32 2.93 -17.59
N GLU A 115 -6.32 2.12 -17.25
CA GLU A 115 -6.33 1.23 -16.08
C GLU A 115 -6.34 2.01 -14.75
N SER A 116 -5.80 3.23 -14.73
CA SER A 116 -5.80 4.06 -13.50
C SER A 116 -7.20 4.32 -12.97
N ARG A 117 -8.21 4.44 -13.84
CA ARG A 117 -9.60 4.66 -13.41
C ARG A 117 -10.16 3.47 -12.64
N SER A 118 -9.89 2.25 -13.11
CA SER A 118 -10.34 1.02 -12.44
C SER A 118 -9.66 0.90 -11.08
N PHE A 119 -8.33 1.05 -11.08
CA PHE A 119 -7.52 0.99 -9.87
C PHE A 119 -7.97 2.00 -8.80
N LEU A 120 -8.11 3.29 -9.16
CA LEU A 120 -8.51 4.34 -8.22
C LEU A 120 -9.96 4.18 -7.75
N ARG A 121 -10.86 3.69 -8.61
CA ARG A 121 -12.25 3.39 -8.23
C ARG A 121 -12.30 2.27 -7.19
N SER A 122 -11.56 1.20 -7.40
CA SER A 122 -11.55 0.05 -6.48
C SER A 122 -10.81 0.37 -5.19
N PHE A 123 -9.71 1.11 -5.25
CA PHE A 123 -9.06 1.65 -4.06
C PHE A 123 -9.99 2.60 -3.28
N GLY A 124 -10.74 3.45 -3.99
CA GLY A 124 -11.75 4.30 -3.38
C GLY A 124 -12.89 3.54 -2.70
N ARG A 125 -13.20 2.31 -3.11
CA ARG A 125 -14.14 1.44 -2.38
C ARG A 125 -13.53 0.93 -1.07
N LEU A 126 -12.26 0.55 -1.09
CA LEU A 126 -11.52 0.14 0.10
C LEU A 126 -11.39 1.25 1.14
N CYS A 127 -11.34 2.51 0.73
CA CYS A 127 -11.21 3.64 1.65
C CYS A 127 -12.54 4.08 2.29
N ARG A 128 -13.68 3.49 1.92
CA ARG A 128 -14.97 3.85 2.49
C ARG A 128 -15.18 3.14 3.82
N ALA A 129 -15.52 3.90 4.85
CA ALA A 129 -15.95 3.33 6.11
C ALA A 129 -17.17 2.42 5.89
N GLN A 130 -17.06 1.17 6.33
CA GLN A 130 -18.13 0.20 6.29
C GLN A 130 -18.24 -0.50 7.64
N LYS A 131 -19.44 -0.94 8.00
CA LYS A 131 -19.64 -1.59 9.31
C LYS A 131 -18.94 -2.93 9.42
N LYS A 132 -18.71 -3.64 8.31
CA LYS A 132 -18.11 -4.98 8.26
C LYS A 132 -17.29 -5.17 6.98
N TRP A 133 -16.31 -6.06 7.01
CA TRP A 133 -15.70 -6.60 5.79
C TRP A 133 -16.77 -7.29 4.92
N SER A 134 -16.68 -7.16 3.60
CA SER A 134 -17.69 -7.66 2.66
C SER A 134 -17.06 -8.23 1.40
N PRO A 135 -17.77 -9.09 0.64
CA PRO A 135 -17.30 -9.60 -0.64
C PRO A 135 -16.97 -8.50 -1.66
N GLU A 136 -17.65 -7.35 -1.60
CA GLU A 136 -17.35 -6.19 -2.44
C GLU A 136 -16.00 -5.54 -2.08
N LEU A 137 -15.64 -5.50 -0.80
CA LEU A 137 -14.33 -5.03 -0.34
C LEU A 137 -13.22 -6.01 -0.77
N ASN A 138 -13.44 -7.32 -0.61
CA ASN A 138 -12.51 -8.32 -1.09
C ASN A 138 -12.31 -8.24 -2.61
N SER A 139 -13.39 -8.09 -3.38
CA SER A 139 -13.32 -7.90 -4.84
C SER A 139 -12.52 -6.66 -5.22
N ALA A 140 -12.71 -5.54 -4.49
CA ALA A 140 -11.94 -4.32 -4.72
C ALA A 140 -10.45 -4.50 -4.37
N TYR A 141 -10.14 -5.25 -3.31
CA TYR A 141 -8.78 -5.57 -2.92
C TYR A 141 -8.07 -6.47 -3.95
N LEU A 142 -8.78 -7.49 -4.44
CA LEU A 142 -8.34 -8.35 -5.52
C LEU A 142 -8.05 -7.55 -6.81
N GLU A 143 -8.92 -6.61 -7.18
CA GLU A 143 -8.69 -5.77 -8.37
C GLU A 143 -7.47 -4.85 -8.22
N CYS A 144 -7.21 -4.35 -7.01
CA CYS A 144 -6.05 -3.49 -6.74
C CYS A 144 -4.73 -4.26 -6.72
N PHE A 145 -4.71 -5.42 -6.05
CA PHE A 145 -3.48 -6.09 -5.61
C PHE A 145 -3.33 -7.54 -6.07
N GLY A 146 -4.36 -8.12 -6.71
CA GLY A 146 -4.33 -9.51 -7.20
C GLY A 146 -4.38 -10.55 -6.07
N ILE A 147 -4.90 -10.18 -4.90
CA ILE A 147 -4.93 -11.03 -3.71
C ILE A 147 -6.39 -11.20 -3.28
N ASP A 148 -6.81 -12.45 -3.11
CA ASP A 148 -8.12 -12.81 -2.55
C ASP A 148 -7.97 -13.07 -1.05
N LEU A 149 -8.43 -12.13 -0.22
CA LEU A 149 -8.32 -12.24 1.23
C LEU A 149 -9.29 -13.26 1.82
N ASP A 150 -10.46 -13.46 1.22
CA ASP A 150 -11.44 -14.43 1.72
C ASP A 150 -10.95 -15.88 1.49
N SER A 151 -10.02 -16.09 0.55
CA SER A 151 -9.33 -17.37 0.38
C SER A 151 -8.27 -17.65 1.46
N ILE A 152 -7.83 -16.62 2.19
CA ILE A 152 -6.71 -16.67 3.15
C ILE A 152 -7.19 -16.52 4.61
N CYS A 153 -8.22 -15.71 4.85
CA CYS A 153 -8.72 -15.34 6.17
C CYS A 153 -10.10 -15.97 6.43
N GLY A 154 -10.34 -16.48 7.64
CA GLY A 154 -11.65 -17.02 8.05
C GLY A 154 -11.59 -18.40 8.70
N GLU A 155 -12.75 -18.98 8.96
CA GLU A 155 -12.86 -20.31 9.58
C GLU A 155 -12.24 -21.39 8.67
N GLY A 156 -11.38 -22.24 9.24
CA GLY A 156 -10.64 -23.26 8.50
C GLY A 156 -9.60 -22.72 7.52
N ARG A 157 -9.28 -21.41 7.58
CA ARG A 157 -8.27 -20.77 6.72
C ARG A 157 -6.95 -20.52 7.45
N PRO A 158 -5.84 -20.26 6.71
CA PRO A 158 -4.54 -20.06 7.32
C PRO A 158 -4.38 -18.80 8.18
N LYS A 159 -5.31 -17.84 8.10
CA LYS A 159 -5.34 -16.61 8.91
C LYS A 159 -6.67 -16.45 9.63
N LEU A 160 -6.62 -15.75 10.76
CA LEU A 160 -7.80 -15.37 11.54
C LEU A 160 -8.77 -14.56 10.67
N PRO A 161 -10.08 -14.57 10.98
CA PRO A 161 -11.07 -13.75 10.28
C PRO A 161 -10.67 -12.27 10.26
N ILE A 162 -11.09 -11.54 9.23
CA ILE A 162 -10.89 -10.09 9.18
C ILE A 162 -11.74 -9.45 10.28
N VAL A 163 -11.21 -8.38 10.88
CA VAL A 163 -11.86 -7.61 11.95
C VAL A 163 -13.33 -7.28 11.63
N PRO A 164 -14.24 -7.42 12.61
CA PRO A 164 -15.68 -7.34 12.36
C PRO A 164 -16.16 -5.92 12.06
N VAL A 165 -15.36 -4.89 12.38
CA VAL A 165 -15.64 -3.49 12.07
C VAL A 165 -14.49 -2.93 11.25
N TYR A 166 -14.78 -2.47 10.02
CA TYR A 166 -13.76 -2.01 9.08
C TYR A 166 -13.65 -0.48 9.07
N ARG A 167 -12.54 0.06 9.58
CA ARG A 167 -12.30 1.52 9.67
C ARG A 167 -11.04 1.90 8.91
N PRO A 168 -11.12 2.08 7.58
CA PRO A 168 -9.96 2.38 6.76
C PRO A 168 -9.44 3.79 7.05
N TRP A 169 -8.12 3.90 7.08
CA TRP A 169 -7.40 5.17 7.07
C TRP A 169 -6.19 5.05 6.14
N VAL A 170 -5.91 6.12 5.41
CA VAL A 170 -4.85 6.16 4.41
C VAL A 170 -3.79 7.19 4.78
N ARG A 171 -2.53 6.78 4.76
CA ARG A 171 -1.35 7.65 4.78
C ARG A 171 -0.72 7.69 3.40
N ILE A 172 -0.24 8.86 2.98
CA ILE A 172 0.51 9.00 1.73
C ILE A 172 1.81 9.77 2.01
N PHE A 173 2.92 9.15 1.67
CA PHE A 173 4.25 9.78 1.57
C PHE A 173 4.55 10.06 0.10
N GLU A 174 4.94 11.29 -0.21
CA GLU A 174 5.15 11.73 -1.57
C GLU A 174 6.63 12.08 -1.79
N ILE A 175 7.24 11.47 -2.80
CA ILE A 175 8.58 11.83 -3.28
C ILE A 175 8.42 12.35 -4.70
N ASN A 176 8.65 13.66 -4.85
CA ASN A 176 8.57 14.34 -6.13
C ASN A 176 9.87 14.24 -6.92
N ASP A 177 9.74 14.27 -8.24
CA ASP A 177 10.84 14.32 -9.19
C ASP A 177 11.98 13.32 -8.93
N VAL A 178 11.60 12.04 -8.79
CA VAL A 178 12.55 10.95 -8.55
C VAL A 178 13.50 10.81 -9.74
N LYS A 179 14.77 11.11 -9.50
CA LYS A 179 15.87 10.96 -10.45
C LYS A 179 16.57 9.62 -10.28
N VAL A 180 17.23 9.17 -11.34
CA VAL A 180 18.08 7.96 -11.32
C VAL A 180 19.16 8.04 -10.24
N GLU A 181 19.73 9.23 -10.02
CA GLU A 181 20.70 9.49 -8.95
C GLU A 181 20.13 9.32 -7.54
N HIS A 182 18.81 9.48 -7.33
CA HIS A 182 18.17 9.18 -6.05
C HIS A 182 18.11 7.67 -5.78
N ILE A 183 18.12 6.84 -6.82
CA ILE A 183 18.07 5.38 -6.74
C ILE A 183 19.49 4.79 -6.63
N ARG A 184 20.46 5.38 -7.33
CA ARG A 184 21.86 4.91 -7.33
C ARG A 184 22.60 5.13 -6.01
N LYS A 185 22.04 5.90 -5.07
CA LYS A 185 22.59 6.07 -3.71
C LYS A 185 22.41 4.84 -2.83
N PHE A 186 21.58 3.88 -3.23
CA PHE A 186 21.45 2.61 -2.54
C PHE A 186 22.49 1.63 -3.09
N THR A 187 23.51 1.31 -2.30
CA THR A 187 24.37 0.15 -2.53
C THR A 187 23.56 -1.11 -2.23
N TRP A 188 23.33 -1.91 -3.27
CA TRP A 188 22.52 -3.15 -3.22
C TRP A 188 23.31 -4.36 -2.72
N ASP A 189 24.52 -4.11 -2.31
CA ASP A 189 25.52 -5.02 -1.85
C ASP A 189 25.52 -4.99 -0.32
N GLY A 190 25.28 -6.15 0.30
CA GLY A 190 25.30 -6.32 1.76
C GLY A 190 26.68 -6.16 2.38
N SER A 191 27.56 -5.38 1.76
CA SER A 191 28.91 -5.04 2.20
C SER A 191 28.90 -3.60 2.67
N THR A 192 28.97 -3.46 3.98
CA THR A 192 29.19 -2.19 4.68
C THR A 192 30.42 -1.48 4.09
N PRO A 193 30.34 -0.19 3.73
CA PRO A 193 31.55 0.55 3.39
C PRO A 193 32.41 0.68 4.65
N GLN A 194 33.60 0.06 4.64
CA GLN A 194 34.64 0.36 5.61
C GLN A 194 35.06 1.82 5.43
N LYS A 195 34.95 2.60 6.51
CA LYS A 195 35.50 3.94 6.58
C LYS A 195 37.03 3.83 6.53
N SER A 196 37.64 4.48 5.54
CA SER A 196 39.04 4.91 5.58
C SER A 196 39.17 6.16 6.44
#